data_AF-A0A2X1Z4V0-F1
#
_entry.id   AF-A0A2X1Z4V0-F1
#
_cell.length_a   1.000
_cell.length_b   1.000
_cell.length_c   1.000
_cell.angle_alpha   90.00
_cell.angle_beta   90.00
_cell.angle_gamma   90.00
#
_symmetry.space_group_name_H-M   'P 1'
#
loop_
_entity.id
_entity.type
_entity.pdbx_description
1 polymer ?
#
loop_
_entity_poly.entity_id
_entity_poly.type
_entity_poly.pdbx_seq_one_letter_code
_entity_poly.pdbx_strand_id
1 'polypeptide(L)'
;MQMVITNFENLPAGEYVVQVVTKDGQTLTTKGQGAADKDSDLDPKTGKTDVIKLEANENITNVDAGIVPAKEYKVDYEFQPSKAEGTPSELPQGVKDQLPKTVENLADGKSVPSPKEFTPVKDEVNKGTWTFEAWDKETAKINGADEHVTGTWVFTKDEEPQPKEYKVTHEFKSGTAGKTYQTK
;
A
#
# COMPACT_ATOMS: atom_id res chain seq x y z
N MET A 1 -11.94 -15.04 -20.30
CA MET A 1 -11.24 -16.28 -20.71
C MET A 1 -10.27 -15.90 -21.81
N GLN A 2 -8.98 -15.76 -21.50
CA GLN A 2 -7.96 -15.47 -22.51
C GLN A 2 -7.50 -16.82 -23.07
N MET A 3 -7.98 -17.18 -24.27
CA MET A 3 -7.53 -18.37 -24.97
C MET A 3 -6.13 -18.05 -25.54
N VAL A 4 -5.09 -18.62 -24.94
CA VAL A 4 -3.73 -18.53 -25.48
C VAL A 4 -3.57 -19.71 -26.44
N ILE A 5 -3.77 -19.46 -27.73
CA ILE A 5 -3.52 -20.46 -28.77
C ILE A 5 -2.03 -20.41 -29.08
N THR A 6 -1.31 -21.48 -28.77
CA THR A 6 0.13 -21.62 -29.05
C THR A 6 0.41 -22.52 -30.26
N ASN A 7 -0.61 -23.16 -30.83
CA ASN A 7 -0.48 -24.01 -32.01
C ASN A 7 -1.74 -23.94 -32.88
N PHE A 8 -1.56 -23.90 -34.19
CA PHE A 8 -2.63 -23.98 -35.19
C PHE A 8 -2.41 -25.23 -36.05
N GLU A 9 -3.33 -26.17 -35.98
CA GLU A 9 -3.22 -27.45 -36.68
C GLU A 9 -4.21 -27.55 -37.84
N ASN A 10 -3.91 -28.42 -38.81
CA ASN A 10 -4.78 -28.73 -39.95
C ASN A 10 -5.16 -27.50 -40.81
N LEU A 11 -4.24 -26.55 -40.92
CA LEU A 11 -4.41 -25.40 -41.80
C LEU A 11 -4.21 -25.80 -43.27
N PRO A 12 -5.10 -25.36 -44.19
CA PRO A 12 -4.85 -25.53 -45.62
C PRO A 12 -3.65 -24.68 -46.07
N ALA A 13 -3.02 -25.08 -47.17
CA ALA A 13 -2.00 -24.25 -47.80
C ALA A 13 -2.57 -22.87 -48.16
N GLY A 14 -1.80 -21.81 -47.92
CA GLY A 14 -2.26 -20.44 -48.11
C GLY A 14 -1.37 -19.42 -47.41
N GLU A 15 -1.84 -18.17 -47.41
CA GLU A 15 -1.16 -17.05 -46.77
C GLU A 15 -1.83 -16.73 -45.43
N TYR A 16 -1.00 -16.61 -44.39
CA TYR A 16 -1.44 -16.39 -43.02
C TYR A 16 -0.71 -15.21 -42.38
N VAL A 17 -1.32 -14.63 -41.36
CA VAL A 17 -0.67 -13.67 -40.46
C VAL A 17 -1.01 -14.09 -39.04
N VAL A 18 0.00 -14.19 -38.19
CA VAL A 18 -0.20 -14.40 -36.75
C VAL A 18 -0.25 -13.04 -36.08
N GLN A 19 -1.23 -12.85 -35.21
CA GLN A 19 -1.34 -11.66 -34.37
C GLN A 19 -1.26 -12.02 -32.90
N VAL A 20 -0.36 -11.38 -32.16
CA VAL A 20 -0.35 -11.40 -30.69
C VAL A 20 -0.93 -10.10 -30.17
N VAL A 21 -1.91 -10.24 -29.29
CA VAL A 21 -2.48 -9.12 -28.53
C VAL A 21 -1.85 -9.13 -27.14
N THR A 22 -1.06 -8.11 -26.82
CA THR A 22 -0.43 -7.96 -25.50
C THR A 22 -1.46 -7.54 -24.45
N LYS A 23 -1.20 -7.89 -23.18
CA LYS A 23 -1.97 -7.36 -22.04
C LYS A 23 -1.48 -5.96 -21.68
N ASP A 24 -2.27 -5.22 -20.89
CA ASP A 24 -1.88 -3.90 -20.37
C ASP A 24 -0.48 -3.94 -19.74
N GLY A 25 0.36 -2.98 -20.14
CA GLY A 25 1.73 -2.84 -19.67
C GLY A 25 2.76 -3.77 -20.32
N GLN A 26 2.34 -4.82 -21.05
CA GLN A 26 3.25 -5.64 -21.84
C GLN A 26 3.60 -4.94 -23.16
N THR A 27 4.84 -5.11 -23.61
CA THR A 27 5.30 -4.58 -24.90
C THR A 27 5.96 -5.68 -25.72
N LEU A 28 5.88 -5.57 -27.04
CA LEU A 28 6.60 -6.46 -27.94
C LEU A 28 8.04 -5.97 -28.10
N THR A 29 8.98 -6.91 -28.22
CA THR A 29 10.37 -6.58 -28.54
C THR A 29 10.50 -6.15 -29.99
N THR A 30 11.63 -5.53 -30.33
CA THR A 30 11.94 -5.18 -31.72
C THR A 30 11.96 -6.43 -32.59
N LYS A 31 11.32 -6.35 -33.75
CA LYS A 31 11.36 -7.40 -34.77
C LYS A 31 12.79 -7.65 -35.25
N GLY A 32 13.16 -8.92 -35.48
CA GLY A 32 14.45 -9.28 -36.10
C GLY A 32 15.69 -9.02 -35.24
N GLN A 33 15.52 -8.79 -33.94
CA GLN A 33 16.63 -8.50 -33.04
C GLN A 33 17.19 -9.79 -32.43
N GLY A 34 18.42 -10.16 -32.78
CA GLY A 34 19.11 -11.34 -32.25
C GLY A 34 19.50 -12.33 -33.35
N ALA A 35 19.78 -13.56 -32.95
CA ALA A 35 19.88 -14.67 -33.90
C ALA A 35 18.47 -15.07 -34.36
N ALA A 36 18.36 -15.61 -35.58
CA ALA A 36 17.08 -15.94 -36.22
C ALA A 36 16.26 -17.05 -35.51
N ASP A 37 16.82 -17.70 -34.48
CA ASP A 37 16.15 -18.68 -33.62
C ASP A 37 15.69 -18.08 -32.27
N LYS A 38 15.93 -16.78 -32.07
CA LYS A 38 15.74 -16.06 -30.80
C LYS A 38 15.22 -14.64 -30.99
N ASP A 39 14.90 -14.25 -32.21
CA ASP A 39 14.30 -12.96 -32.52
C ASP A 39 12.77 -13.03 -32.39
N SER A 40 12.12 -11.90 -32.67
CA SER A 40 10.66 -11.79 -32.73
C SER A 40 10.27 -11.56 -34.18
N ASP A 41 9.28 -12.29 -34.68
CA ASP A 41 8.74 -12.11 -36.03
C ASP A 41 7.68 -11.00 -36.11
N LEU A 42 7.21 -10.55 -34.94
CA LEU A 42 6.12 -9.61 -34.83
C LEU A 42 6.60 -8.18 -34.97
N ASP A 43 5.91 -7.42 -35.81
CA ASP A 43 5.97 -5.97 -35.80
C ASP A 43 5.47 -5.46 -34.43
N PRO A 44 6.29 -4.70 -33.67
CA PRO A 44 5.95 -4.29 -32.32
C PRO A 44 4.82 -3.24 -32.25
N LYS A 45 4.46 -2.60 -33.36
CA LYS A 45 3.37 -1.63 -33.44
C LYS A 45 2.04 -2.30 -33.74
N THR A 46 2.02 -3.29 -34.64
CA THR A 46 0.77 -3.95 -35.05
C THR A 46 0.52 -5.26 -34.32
N GLY A 47 1.55 -5.83 -33.69
CA GLY A 47 1.52 -7.15 -33.07
C GLY A 47 1.34 -8.28 -34.07
N LYS A 48 1.76 -8.09 -35.33
CA LYS A 48 1.54 -9.03 -36.43
C LYS A 48 2.86 -9.47 -37.05
N THR A 49 2.91 -10.71 -37.50
CA THR A 49 3.99 -11.18 -38.38
C THR A 49 3.88 -10.54 -39.77
N ASP A 50 4.90 -10.74 -40.60
CA ASP A 50 4.70 -10.63 -42.06
C ASP A 50 3.79 -11.77 -42.54
N VAL A 51 3.45 -11.74 -43.83
CA VAL A 51 2.71 -12.85 -44.46
C VAL A 51 3.56 -14.11 -44.40
N ILE A 52 3.01 -15.13 -43.73
CA ILE A 52 3.53 -16.48 -43.67
C ILE A 52 2.88 -17.26 -44.81
N LYS A 53 3.70 -17.74 -45.74
CA LYS A 53 3.24 -18.63 -46.80
C LYS A 53 3.37 -20.07 -46.31
N LEU A 54 2.24 -20.76 -46.18
CA LEU A 54 2.18 -22.17 -45.78
C LEU A 54 1.88 -23.03 -47.00
N GLU A 55 2.81 -23.92 -47.37
CA GLU A 55 2.62 -24.89 -48.45
C GLU A 55 1.93 -26.17 -47.96
N ALA A 56 1.44 -26.98 -48.90
CA ALA A 56 0.79 -28.25 -48.55
C ALA A 56 1.78 -29.22 -47.88
N ASN A 57 1.39 -29.74 -46.71
CA ASN A 57 2.21 -30.61 -45.85
C ASN A 57 3.47 -29.94 -45.25
N GLU A 58 3.54 -28.61 -45.25
CA GLU A 58 4.57 -27.87 -44.53
C GLU A 58 4.21 -27.72 -43.05
N ASN A 59 5.24 -27.68 -42.19
CA ASN A 59 5.10 -27.34 -40.78
C ASN A 59 6.06 -26.19 -40.46
N ILE A 60 5.49 -25.04 -40.08
CA ILE A 60 6.25 -23.84 -39.73
C ILE A 60 6.28 -23.72 -38.21
N THR A 61 7.47 -23.82 -37.62
CA THR A 61 7.65 -23.89 -36.15
C THR A 61 8.50 -22.77 -35.58
N ASN A 62 8.91 -21.80 -36.40
CA ASN A 62 9.83 -20.71 -36.06
C ASN A 62 9.12 -19.35 -36.12
N VAL A 63 7.87 -19.29 -35.64
CA VAL A 63 7.13 -18.03 -35.53
C VAL A 63 7.09 -17.64 -34.06
N ASP A 64 7.98 -16.71 -33.70
CA ASP A 64 8.28 -16.37 -32.32
C ASP A 64 7.87 -14.94 -31.98
N ALA A 65 7.42 -14.75 -30.73
CA ALA A 65 7.01 -13.46 -30.21
C ALA A 65 7.83 -13.10 -28.97
N GLY A 66 8.69 -12.10 -29.12
CA GLY A 66 9.38 -11.50 -27.97
C GLY A 66 8.43 -10.57 -27.23
N ILE A 67 8.14 -10.87 -25.96
CA ILE A 67 7.26 -10.07 -25.09
C ILE A 67 8.05 -9.63 -23.87
N VAL A 68 8.09 -8.32 -23.64
CA VAL A 68 8.55 -7.74 -22.37
C VAL A 68 7.36 -7.73 -21.40
N PRO A 69 7.49 -8.37 -20.22
CA PRO A 69 6.42 -8.40 -19.24
C PRO A 69 6.11 -6.99 -18.71
N ALA A 70 4.86 -6.78 -18.29
CA ALA A 70 4.50 -5.57 -17.57
C ALA A 70 5.30 -5.48 -16.27
N LYS A 71 5.74 -4.29 -15.91
CA LYS A 71 6.23 -4.02 -14.57
C LYS A 71 5.04 -3.95 -13.62
N GLU A 72 5.19 -4.59 -12.48
CA GLU A 72 4.23 -4.56 -11.39
C GLU A 72 4.83 -3.79 -10.22
N TYR A 73 3.98 -3.03 -9.55
CA TYR A 73 4.32 -2.15 -8.46
C TYR A 73 3.45 -2.44 -7.25
N LYS A 74 3.83 -1.87 -6.10
CA LYS A 74 3.05 -1.95 -4.87
C LYS A 74 2.84 -0.59 -4.21
N VAL A 75 1.82 -0.54 -3.35
CA VAL A 75 1.64 0.52 -2.36
C VAL A 75 1.75 -0.12 -0.99
N ASP A 76 2.76 0.26 -0.22
CA ASP A 76 2.91 -0.14 1.17
C ASP A 76 2.65 1.04 2.13
N TYR A 77 2.38 0.68 3.39
CA TYR A 77 1.91 1.60 4.40
C TYR A 77 2.78 1.52 5.65
N GLU A 78 2.99 2.66 6.30
CA GLU A 78 3.62 2.75 7.61
C GLU A 78 2.81 3.67 8.51
N PHE A 79 2.85 3.41 9.83
CA PHE A 79 2.34 4.33 10.83
C PHE A 79 3.47 4.99 11.59
N GLN A 80 3.31 6.29 11.85
CA GLN A 80 4.21 7.07 12.70
C GLN A 80 3.43 7.81 13.79
N PRO A 81 4.05 8.04 14.96
CA PRO A 81 3.51 8.97 15.93
C PRO A 81 3.64 10.41 15.42
N SER A 82 2.72 11.28 15.87
CA SER A 82 2.82 12.72 15.62
C SER A 82 4.08 13.32 16.28
N LYS A 83 4.48 14.50 15.82
CA LYS A 83 5.65 15.23 16.36
C LYS A 83 5.29 16.18 17.51
N ALA A 84 4.06 16.11 18.03
CA ALA A 84 3.63 16.97 19.13
C ALA A 84 4.43 16.65 20.41
N GLU A 85 4.74 17.68 21.19
CA GLU A 85 5.45 17.53 22.46
C GLU A 85 4.66 16.62 23.41
N GLY A 86 5.37 15.69 24.08
CA GLY A 86 4.74 14.71 24.96
C GLY A 86 4.17 13.47 24.24
N THR A 87 4.30 13.38 22.91
CA THR A 87 3.94 12.15 22.17
C THR A 87 4.98 11.05 22.41
N PRO A 88 4.58 9.83 22.83
CA PRO A 88 5.50 8.70 22.92
C PRO A 88 6.10 8.35 21.55
N SER A 89 7.36 7.92 21.51
CA SER A 89 8.06 7.58 20.27
C SER A 89 7.61 6.25 19.65
N GLU A 90 6.96 5.39 20.43
CA GLU A 90 6.55 4.06 20.00
C GLU A 90 5.03 3.93 20.00
N LEU A 91 4.50 3.42 18.88
CA LEU A 91 3.08 3.10 18.76
C LEU A 91 2.74 1.78 19.48
N PRO A 92 1.61 1.70 20.21
CA PRO A 92 1.17 0.47 20.86
C PRO A 92 0.72 -0.58 19.84
N GLN A 93 0.68 -1.85 20.26
CA GLN A 93 0.36 -2.95 19.35
C GLN A 93 -1.02 -2.81 18.68
N GLY A 94 -2.04 -2.33 19.40
CA GLY A 94 -3.37 -2.12 18.82
C GLY A 94 -3.42 -1.06 17.71
N VAL A 95 -2.44 -0.14 17.64
CA VAL A 95 -2.27 0.76 16.50
C VAL A 95 -1.59 0.00 15.34
N LYS A 96 -0.53 -0.75 15.63
CA LYS A 96 0.21 -1.54 14.62
C LYS A 96 -0.67 -2.62 13.96
N ASP A 97 -1.61 -3.20 14.71
CA ASP A 97 -2.56 -4.20 14.20
C ASP A 97 -3.57 -3.62 13.21
N GLN A 98 -3.77 -2.29 13.19
CA GLN A 98 -4.62 -1.60 12.23
C GLN A 98 -3.87 -1.20 10.94
N LEU A 99 -2.59 -1.55 10.82
CA LEU A 99 -1.81 -1.21 9.62
C LEU A 99 -2.41 -1.92 8.39
N PRO A 100 -2.76 -1.18 7.33
CA PRO A 100 -3.28 -1.79 6.11
C PRO A 100 -2.29 -2.75 5.47
N LYS A 101 -2.80 -3.76 4.78
CA LYS A 101 -1.97 -4.65 3.98
C LYS A 101 -1.46 -3.93 2.74
N THR A 102 -0.23 -4.25 2.35
CA THR A 102 0.35 -3.84 1.07
C THR A 102 -0.58 -4.22 -0.09
N VAL A 103 -0.77 -3.29 -1.02
CA VAL A 103 -1.50 -3.54 -2.26
C VAL A 103 -0.48 -3.83 -3.35
N GLU A 104 -0.53 -5.03 -3.93
CA GLU A 104 0.45 -5.54 -4.88
C GLU A 104 -0.14 -5.69 -6.30
N ASN A 105 0.70 -6.07 -7.26
CA ASN A 105 0.34 -6.34 -8.66
C ASN A 105 -0.32 -5.14 -9.36
N LEU A 106 0.16 -3.93 -9.04
CA LEU A 106 -0.36 -2.69 -9.61
C LEU A 106 0.38 -2.35 -10.90
N ALA A 107 -0.37 -2.04 -11.96
CA ALA A 107 0.17 -1.49 -13.18
C ALA A 107 0.51 0.01 -13.02
N ASP A 108 1.38 0.52 -13.88
CA ASP A 108 1.69 1.95 -13.94
C ASP A 108 0.44 2.81 -14.17
N GLY A 109 0.40 3.99 -13.54
CA GLY A 109 -0.72 4.91 -13.58
C GLY A 109 -1.92 4.54 -12.69
N LYS A 110 -1.93 3.35 -12.06
CA LYS A 110 -2.99 2.99 -11.09
C LYS A 110 -2.94 3.90 -9.87
N SER A 111 -4.13 4.20 -9.35
CA SER A 111 -4.31 4.99 -8.13
C SER A 111 -5.01 4.16 -7.07
N VAL A 112 -4.47 4.18 -5.85
CA VAL A 112 -4.97 3.46 -4.67
C VAL A 112 -5.38 4.50 -3.62
N PRO A 113 -6.68 4.63 -3.30
CA PRO A 113 -7.13 5.50 -2.22
C PRO A 113 -6.62 5.01 -0.87
N SER A 114 -6.17 5.93 -0.02
CA SER A 114 -5.72 5.59 1.33
C SER A 114 -6.91 5.17 2.21
N PRO A 115 -6.78 4.14 3.06
CA PRO A 115 -7.88 3.67 3.91
C PRO A 115 -8.38 4.73 4.88
N LYS A 116 -9.66 4.68 5.28
CA LYS A 116 -10.28 5.75 6.12
C LYS A 116 -10.81 5.27 7.46
N GLU A 117 -10.84 3.96 7.69
CA GLU A 117 -11.45 3.35 8.86
C GLU A 117 -10.38 2.98 9.88
N PHE A 118 -10.28 3.77 10.95
CA PHE A 118 -9.40 3.52 12.09
C PHE A 118 -10.14 3.74 13.39
N THR A 119 -9.87 2.90 14.37
CA THR A 119 -10.44 3.01 15.71
C THR A 119 -9.42 3.57 16.70
N PRO A 120 -9.80 4.51 17.58
CA PRO A 120 -8.93 4.98 18.65
C PRO A 120 -8.43 3.83 19.52
N VAL A 121 -7.16 3.87 19.93
CA VAL A 121 -6.50 2.81 20.69
C VAL A 121 -6.05 3.37 22.04
N LYS A 122 -6.53 2.75 23.12
CA LYS A 122 -6.09 3.10 24.48
C LYS A 122 -4.69 2.56 24.74
N ASP A 123 -3.82 3.41 25.28
CA ASP A 123 -2.47 3.10 25.69
C ASP A 123 -2.39 3.14 27.21
N GLU A 124 -2.45 1.96 27.83
CA GLU A 124 -2.44 1.83 29.28
C GLU A 124 -1.07 2.13 29.91
N VAL A 125 0.01 2.05 29.12
CA VAL A 125 1.38 2.30 29.59
C VAL A 125 1.61 3.80 29.70
N ASN A 126 1.29 4.54 28.63
CA ASN A 126 1.47 5.99 28.57
C ASN A 126 0.29 6.79 29.14
N LYS A 127 -0.78 6.11 29.58
CA LYS A 127 -2.02 6.70 30.13
C LYS A 127 -2.63 7.71 29.16
N GLY A 128 -2.98 7.24 27.98
CA GLY A 128 -3.65 8.07 26.98
C GLY A 128 -4.34 7.27 25.90
N THR A 129 -4.73 7.96 24.85
CA THR A 129 -5.44 7.40 23.69
C THR A 129 -4.79 7.89 22.40
N TRP A 130 -4.51 6.97 21.50
CA TRP A 130 -4.05 7.23 20.14
C TRP A 130 -5.24 7.34 19.19
N THR A 131 -5.27 8.39 18.38
CA THR A 131 -6.29 8.60 17.33
C THR A 131 -5.58 8.83 16.00
N PHE A 132 -6.07 8.18 14.93
CA PHE A 132 -5.55 8.41 13.59
C PHE A 132 -5.88 9.84 13.14
N GLU A 133 -4.86 10.57 12.67
CA GLU A 133 -5.02 11.94 12.21
C GLU A 133 -5.24 11.98 10.69
N ALA A 134 -4.24 11.56 9.92
CA ALA A 134 -4.29 11.57 8.47
C ALA A 134 -3.18 10.72 7.84
N TRP A 135 -3.39 10.35 6.59
CA TRP A 135 -2.33 9.90 5.70
C TRP A 135 -1.57 11.10 5.12
N ASP A 136 -0.31 10.92 4.77
CA ASP A 136 0.50 11.92 4.05
C ASP A 136 -0.08 12.25 2.67
N LYS A 137 -0.80 11.30 2.06
CA LYS A 137 -1.57 11.47 0.82
C LYS A 137 -2.90 10.71 0.88
N GLU A 138 -3.97 11.32 0.37
CA GLU A 138 -5.31 10.70 0.27
C GLU A 138 -5.39 9.59 -0.79
N THR A 139 -4.47 9.61 -1.75
CA THR A 139 -4.41 8.63 -2.83
C THR A 139 -2.97 8.49 -3.28
N ALA A 140 -2.46 7.25 -3.32
CA ALA A 140 -1.17 6.92 -3.90
C ALA A 140 -1.35 6.60 -5.39
N LYS A 141 -0.53 7.21 -6.26
CA LYS A 141 -0.54 6.92 -7.69
C LYS A 141 0.80 6.33 -8.10
N ILE A 142 0.77 5.14 -8.68
CA ILE A 142 1.95 4.51 -9.26
C ILE A 142 2.40 5.31 -10.48
N ASN A 143 3.66 5.76 -10.47
CA ASN A 143 4.32 6.44 -11.58
C ASN A 143 5.69 5.79 -11.85
N GLY A 144 5.66 4.54 -12.29
CA GLY A 144 6.85 3.78 -12.66
C GLY A 144 7.68 3.26 -11.48
N ALA A 145 7.21 3.42 -10.24
CA ALA A 145 7.85 2.95 -9.01
C ALA A 145 6.82 2.55 -7.95
N ASP A 146 7.27 1.77 -6.97
CA ASP A 146 6.52 1.49 -5.74
C ASP A 146 6.24 2.79 -4.98
N GLU A 147 5.07 2.85 -4.35
CA GLU A 147 4.66 4.00 -3.54
C GLU A 147 4.60 3.60 -2.06
N HIS A 148 4.96 4.55 -1.21
CA HIS A 148 4.87 4.43 0.24
C HIS A 148 3.92 5.50 0.76
N VAL A 149 3.05 5.12 1.71
CA VAL A 149 2.05 5.99 2.32
C VAL A 149 2.21 5.94 3.84
N THR A 150 2.39 7.09 4.48
CA THR A 150 2.64 7.17 5.91
C THR A 150 1.46 7.79 6.64
N GLY A 151 0.94 7.08 7.64
CA GLY A 151 -0.21 7.48 8.45
C GLY A 151 0.22 8.01 9.79
N THR A 152 -0.27 9.19 10.17
CA THR A 152 0.08 9.85 11.43
C THR A 152 -0.97 9.57 12.49
N TRP A 153 -0.52 9.15 13.67
CA TRP A 153 -1.36 8.97 14.85
C TRP A 153 -1.03 10.02 15.92
N VAL A 154 -2.05 10.63 16.50
CA VAL A 154 -1.93 11.64 17.56
C VAL A 154 -2.23 11.00 18.91
N PHE A 155 -1.36 11.27 19.89
CA PHE A 155 -1.53 10.82 21.27
C PHE A 155 -2.20 11.91 22.11
N THR A 156 -3.26 11.56 22.84
CA THR A 156 -3.89 12.43 23.84
C THR A 156 -3.76 11.78 25.20
N LYS A 157 -3.11 12.46 26.14
CA LYS A 157 -2.98 11.97 27.53
C LYS A 157 -4.33 11.98 28.23
N ASP A 158 -4.62 10.94 29.00
CA ASP A 158 -5.81 10.87 29.84
C ASP A 158 -5.77 12.02 30.87
N GLU A 159 -6.91 12.68 31.11
CA GLU A 159 -7.01 13.68 32.16
C GLU A 159 -6.81 13.02 33.54
N GLU A 160 -5.87 13.55 34.33
CA GLU A 160 -5.75 13.14 35.73
C GLU A 160 -6.96 13.69 36.51
N PRO A 161 -7.61 12.87 37.37
CA PRO A 161 -8.70 13.36 38.20
C PRO A 161 -8.18 14.48 39.10
N GLN A 162 -8.70 15.69 38.91
CA GLN A 162 -8.43 16.80 39.80
C GLN A 162 -8.82 16.39 41.23
N PRO A 163 -7.93 16.56 42.23
CA PRO A 163 -8.29 16.26 43.60
C PRO A 163 -9.51 17.09 43.96
N LYS A 164 -10.62 16.43 44.32
CA LYS A 164 -11.76 17.11 44.94
C LYS A 164 -11.26 17.70 46.25
N GLU A 165 -11.10 19.01 46.32
CA GLU A 165 -10.83 19.69 47.59
C GLU A 165 -12.03 19.51 48.52
N TYR A 166 -11.93 18.57 49.46
CA TYR A 166 -12.85 18.48 50.57
C TYR A 166 -12.41 19.51 51.62
N LYS A 167 -13.12 20.64 51.73
CA LYS A 167 -12.93 21.57 52.85
C LYS A 167 -13.43 20.90 54.13
N VAL A 168 -12.53 20.29 54.90
CA VAL A 168 -12.84 19.82 56.25
C VAL A 168 -12.75 21.01 57.20
N THR A 169 -13.89 21.58 57.58
CA THR A 169 -13.97 22.50 58.72
C THR A 169 -13.95 21.69 60.01
N HIS A 170 -12.80 21.64 60.68
CA HIS A 170 -12.72 21.17 62.06
C HIS A 170 -13.03 22.35 63.01
N GLU A 171 -14.21 22.35 63.63
CA GLU A 171 -14.47 23.19 64.81
C GLU A 171 -13.91 22.49 66.05
N PHE A 172 -12.79 22.97 66.59
CA PHE A 172 -12.35 22.62 67.93
C PHE A 172 -13.21 23.38 68.95
N LYS A 173 -14.17 22.69 69.59
CA LYS A 173 -14.83 23.21 70.80
C LYS A 173 -13.96 22.87 72.01
N SER A 174 -13.12 23.82 72.42
CA SER A 174 -12.38 23.75 73.69
C SER A 174 -13.34 23.87 74.86
N GLY A 175 -13.41 22.84 75.71
CA GLY A 175 -14.32 22.74 76.85
C GLY A 175 -13.78 23.23 78.20
N THR A 176 -12.71 24.03 78.22
CA THR A 176 -12.10 24.52 79.47
C THR A 176 -11.97 26.03 79.50
N ALA A 177 -12.74 26.66 80.40
CA ALA A 177 -12.57 28.05 80.75
C ALA A 177 -11.27 28.26 81.53
N GLY A 178 -10.38 29.06 80.97
CA GLY A 178 -9.39 29.87 81.70
C GLY A 178 -8.18 29.15 82.28
N LYS A 179 -7.08 29.10 81.51
CA LYS A 179 -5.73 29.25 82.09
C LYS A 179 -4.86 30.09 81.15
N THR A 180 -4.57 31.31 81.58
CA THR A 180 -3.54 32.19 81.00
C THR A 180 -2.17 31.73 81.45
N TYR A 181 -1.24 31.55 80.50
CA TYR A 181 0.20 31.53 80.80
C TYR A 181 0.86 32.71 80.08
N GLN A 182 1.48 33.60 80.87
CA GLN A 182 2.37 34.65 80.39
C GLN A 182 3.77 34.04 80.22
N THR A 183 4.39 34.27 79.06
CA THR A 183 5.80 34.01 78.80
C THR A 183 6.67 35.04 79.52
N LYS A 184 7.81 34.60 80.09
CA LYS A 184 8.87 35.49 80.56
C LYS A 184 9.56 36.20 79.40
#